data_AF-A0A380G355-F1
#
_entry.id   AF-A0A380G355-F1
#
_cell.length_a   1.000
_cell.length_b   1.000
_cell.length_c   1.000
_cell.angle_alpha   90.00
_cell.angle_beta   90.00
_cell.angle_gamma   90.00
#
_symmetry.space_group_name_H-M   'P 1'
#
loop_
_entity.id
_entity.type
_entity.pdbx_description
1 polymer ?
#
loop_
_entity_poly.entity_id
_entity_poly.type
_entity_poly.pdbx_seq_one_letter_code
_entity_poly.pdbx_strand_id
1 'polypeptide(L)' 'MFEKPQLANNKIFNIVLIFIGILAFVLFYFVFDAGYLLSLINAFAPITVGIINLKEIRKQNQVQ' A
#
# COMPACT_ATOMS: atom_id res chain seq x y z
N MET A 1 15.90 -13.34 -8.32
CA MET A 1 14.56 -12.73 -8.45
C MET A 1 13.80 -13.09 -7.19
N PHE A 2 13.40 -12.13 -6.37
CA PHE A 2 12.44 -12.43 -5.31
C PHE A 2 11.09 -12.68 -5.97
N GLU A 3 10.58 -13.90 -5.84
CA GLU A 3 9.22 -14.21 -6.28
C GLU A 3 8.25 -13.40 -5.42
N LYS A 4 7.34 -12.67 -6.07
CA LYS A 4 6.29 -11.97 -5.33
C LYS A 4 5.43 -13.00 -4.60
N PRO A 5 5.13 -12.80 -3.32
CA PRO A 5 4.24 -13.71 -2.59
C PRO A 5 2.89 -13.76 -3.30
N GLN A 6 2.24 -14.93 -3.32
CA GLN A 6 0.92 -15.11 -3.97
C GLN A 6 -0.11 -14.06 -3.50
N LEU A 7 0.02 -13.61 -2.25
CA LEU A 7 -0.81 -12.57 -1.65
C LEU A 7 -0.75 -11.23 -2.39
N ALA A 8 0.38 -10.90 -3.02
CA ALA A 8 0.55 -9.68 -3.83
C ALA A 8 -0.33 -9.66 -5.09
N ASN A 9 -0.79 -10.82 -5.57
CA ASN A 9 -1.71 -10.91 -6.72
C ASN A 9 -3.19 -10.77 -6.32
N ASN A 10 -3.50 -10.68 -5.02
CA ASN A 10 -4.87 -10.52 -4.54
C ASN A 10 -5.29 -9.04 -4.54
N LYS A 11 -6.35 -8.71 -5.29
CA LYS A 11 -6.88 -7.33 -5.37
C LYS A 11 -7.30 -6.77 -4.00
N ILE A 12 -7.99 -7.57 -3.18
CA ILE A 12 -8.49 -7.14 -1.86
C ILE A 12 -7.32 -6.84 -0.93
N PHE A 13 -6.30 -7.71 -0.91
CA PHE A 13 -5.11 -7.50 -0.08
C PHE A 13 -4.45 -6.15 -0.38
N ASN A 14 -4.27 -5.81 -1.66
CA ASN A 14 -3.63 -4.55 -2.03
C ASN A 14 -4.50 -3.32 -1.73
N ILE A 15 -5.83 -3.43 -1.82
CA ILE A 15 -6.75 -2.38 -1.38
C ILE A 15 -6.62 -2.18 0.15
N VAL A 16 -6.61 -3.27 0.92
CA VAL A 16 -6.39 -3.23 2.37
C VAL A 16 -5.04 -2.59 2.71
N LEU A 17 -3.99 -2.88 1.94
CA LEU A 17 -2.68 -2.27 2.15
C LEU A 17 -2.70 -0.74 1.98
N ILE A 18 -3.45 -0.23 1.00
CA ILE A 18 -3.65 1.22 0.83
C ILE A 18 -4.41 1.79 2.04
N PHE A 19 -5.47 1.12 2.50
CA PHE A 19 -6.19 1.51 3.71
C PHE A 19 -5.29 1.53 4.95
N ILE A 20 -4.42 0.54 5.12
CA ILE A 20 -3.44 0.50 6.22
C ILE A 20 -2.50 1.69 6.15
N GLY A 21 -2.05 2.10 4.95
CA GLY A 21 -1.21 3.28 4.81
C GLY A 21 -1.92 4.59 5.17
N ILE A 22 -3.19 4.73 4.79
CA ILE A 22 -4.01 5.88 5.22
C ILE A 22 -4.20 5.87 6.73
N LEU A 23 -4.49 4.70 7.32
CA LEU A 23 -4.64 4.56 8.76
C LEU A 23 -3.33 4.86 9.50
N ALA A 24 -2.19 4.43 8.96
CA ALA A 24 -0.88 4.77 9.50
C ALA A 24 -0.67 6.28 9.50
N PHE A 25 -0.98 6.99 8.41
CA PHE A 25 -0.90 8.45 8.39
C PHE A 25 -1.73 9.08 9.52
N VAL A 26 -2.99 8.66 9.66
CA VAL A 26 -3.92 9.20 10.66
C VAL A 26 -3.39 8.95 12.08
N LEU A 27 -2.94 7.72 12.37
CA LEU A 27 -2.40 7.37 13.68
C LEU A 27 -1.13 8.18 13.98
N PHE A 28 -0.17 8.20 13.07
CA PHE A 28 1.08 8.91 13.32
C PHE A 28 0.86 10.42 13.46
N TYR A 29 0.03 11.02 12.62
CA TYR A 29 -0.18 12.46 12.64
C TYR A 29 -1.06 12.94 13.81
N PHE A 30 -2.17 12.26 14.09
CA PHE A 30 -3.13 12.72 15.10
C PHE A 30 -2.95 12.09 16.48
N VAL A 31 -2.49 10.84 16.56
CA VAL A 31 -2.38 10.11 17.84
C VAL A 31 -0.98 10.22 18.43
N PHE A 32 0.05 10.06 17.59
CA PHE A 32 1.44 10.11 18.05
C PHE A 32 2.10 11.49 17.92
N ASP A 33 1.36 12.50 17.43
CA ASP A 33 1.85 13.85 17.16
C ASP A 33 3.16 13.85 16.34
N ALA A 34 3.31 12.85 15.46
CA ALA A 34 4.44 12.80 14.56
C ALA A 34 4.27 13.90 13.50
N GLY A 35 5.35 14.66 13.28
CA GLY A 35 5.36 15.72 12.27
C GLY A 35 4.90 15.20 10.91
N TYR A 36 4.24 16.08 10.14
CA TYR A 36 3.60 15.74 8.86
C TYR A 36 4.47 14.87 7.95
N LEU A 37 5.76 15.21 7.80
CA LEU A 37 6.69 14.48 6.96
C LEU A 37 6.91 13.02 7.42
N LEU A 38 7.07 12.79 8.73
CA LEU A 38 7.26 11.45 9.29
C LEU A 38 6.00 10.60 9.12
N SER A 39 4.84 11.19 9.37
CA SER A 39 3.55 10.54 9.17
C SER A 39 3.34 10.14 7.70
N LEU A 40 3.76 11.00 6.76
CA LEU A 40 3.72 10.72 5.32
C LEU A 40 4.66 9.58 4.91
N ILE A 41 5.88 9.55 5.45
CA ILE A 41 6.87 8.48 5.18
C ILE A 41 6.31 7.13 5.63
N ASN A 42 5.69 7.05 6.81
CA ASN A 42 5.09 5.82 7.32
C ASN A 42 3.90 5.33 6.48
N ALA A 43 3.13 6.25 5.90
CA ALA A 43 2.04 5.92 4.98
C ALA A 43 2.54 5.46 3.59
N PHE A 44 3.72 5.92 3.18
CA PHE A 44 4.18 5.83 1.81
C PHE A 44 4.43 4.40 1.34
N ALA A 45 5.11 3.59 2.16
CA ALA A 45 5.46 2.21 1.82
C ALA A 45 4.22 1.33 1.52
N PRO A 46 3.23 1.20 2.42
CA PRO A 46 2.05 0.36 2.15
C PRO A 46 1.21 0.89 0.98
N ILE A 47 1.03 2.22 0.84
CA ILE A 47 0.29 2.82 -0.28
C ILE A 47 0.97 2.50 -1.61
N THR A 48 2.28 2.73 -1.69
CA THR A 48 3.05 2.55 -2.93
C THR A 48 3.02 1.09 -3.38
N VAL A 49 3.26 0.15 -2.45
CA VAL A 49 3.21 -1.29 -2.75
C VAL A 49 1.82 -1.70 -3.24
N GLY A 50 0.75 -1.24 -2.57
CA GLY A 50 -0.63 -1.56 -2.96
C GLY A 50 -0.96 -1.03 -4.36
N ILE A 51 -0.56 0.19 -4.68
CA ILE A 51 -0.79 0.80 -6.00
C ILE A 51 -0.03 0.07 -7.10
N ILE A 52 1.26 -0.23 -6.89
CA ILE A 52 2.10 -0.92 -7.89
C ILE A 52 1.52 -2.31 -8.20
N ASN A 53 1.17 -3.07 -7.17
CA ASN A 53 0.59 -4.40 -7.35
C ASN A 53 -0.77 -4.36 -8.05
N LEU A 54 -1.65 -3.40 -7.72
CA LEU A 54 -2.93 -3.24 -8.42
C LEU A 54 -2.74 -2.88 -9.91
N LYS A 55 -1.74 -2.05 -10.24
CA LYS A 55 -1.40 -1.73 -11.64
C LYS A 55 -0.94 -2.99 -12.39
N GLU A 56 -0.10 -3.82 -11.77
CA GLU A 56 0.34 -5.08 -12.37
C GLU A 56 -0.80 -6.08 -12.56
N ILE A 57 -1.66 -6.26 -11.56
CA ILE A 57 -2.85 -7.13 -11.67
C ILE A 57 -3.76 -6.65 -12.81
N ARG A 58 -3.97 -5.34 -12.94
CA ARG A 58 -4.75 -4.77 -14.05
C ARG A 58 -4.12 -5.09 -15.40
N LYS A 59 -2.80 -4.94 -15.52
CA LYS A 59 -2.07 -5.27 -16.76
C LYS A 59 -2.19 -6.76 -17.11
N GLN A 60 -2.08 -7.65 -16.13
CA GLN A 60 -2.23 -9.09 -16.34
C GLN A 60 -3.64 -9.46 -16.86
N ASN A 61 -4.69 -8.87 -16.29
CA ASN A 61 -6.08 -9.11 -16.73
C ASN A 61 -6.40 -8.52 -18.13
N GLN A 62 -5.55 -7.66 -18.70
CA GLN A 62 -5.74 -7.10 -20.05
C GLN A 62 -4.99 -7.89 -21.14
N VAL A 63 -4.07 -8.76 -20.75
CA VAL A 63 -3.25 -9.58 -21.66
C VAL A 63 -3.79 -11.03 -21.73
N GLN A 64 -4.67 -11.40 -20.81
CA GLN A 64 -5.50 -12.62 -20.85
C GLN A 64 -6.78 -12.36 -21.65
#